data_AF-A0A1M5YNC4-F1
#
_entry.id   AF-A0A1M5YNC4-F1
#
_cell.length_a   1.000
_cell.length_b   1.000
_cell.length_c   1.000
_cell.angle_alpha   90.00
_cell.angle_beta   90.00
_cell.angle_gamma   90.00
#
_symmetry.space_group_name_H-M   'P 1'
#
loop_
_entity.id
_entity.type
_entity.pdbx_description
1 polymer ?
#
loop_
_entity_poly.entity_id
_entity_poly.type
_entity_poly.pdbx_seq_one_letter_code
_entity_poly.pdbx_strand_id
1 'polypeptide(L)'
;MERHPLRQIDGASDLQGSLEAIPIEVVIQILGFSQLSGILALYNSHQRATLVINKGSLIWGSLHEQQRRLGQRLLSSSIITVDQLQECLDLQKSVAPREKLGEILITKGLLGPELLHESLETQVKEAFFDILDWKAGTFSFTVKNGFSSNRFMSEKQIEHLLLEKAVMADTEHSKL
;
A
#
# COMPACT_ATOMS: atom_id res chain seq x y z
N MET A 1 9.02 20.56 -5.63
CA MET A 1 9.96 19.90 -4.69
C MET A 1 9.16 19.24 -3.56
N GLU A 2 8.14 18.45 -3.91
CA GLU A 2 7.31 17.77 -2.93
C GLU A 2 7.98 16.47 -2.53
N ARG A 3 8.22 16.36 -1.23
CA ARG A 3 9.00 15.28 -0.63
C ARG A 3 8.17 14.00 -0.74
N HIS A 4 8.75 13.00 -1.40
CA HIS A 4 8.32 11.61 -1.28
C HIS A 4 8.05 11.32 0.20
N PRO A 5 6.91 10.71 0.60
CA PRO A 5 6.55 10.49 2.00
C PRO A 5 7.54 9.60 2.78
N LEU A 6 8.64 9.18 2.15
CA LEU A 6 9.69 8.35 2.73
C LEU A 6 11.01 9.09 2.98
N ARG A 7 11.13 10.38 2.63
CA ARG A 7 12.41 11.10 2.78
C ARG A 7 12.60 11.79 4.13
N GLN A 8 11.80 11.42 5.13
CA GLN A 8 11.98 11.88 6.50
C GLN A 8 11.31 10.89 7.46
N ILE A 9 11.90 9.70 7.63
CA ILE A 9 11.73 8.95 8.89
C ILE A 9 12.88 9.38 9.81
N ASP A 10 12.91 10.68 10.10
CA ASP A 10 13.65 11.29 11.22
C ASP A 10 12.60 11.82 12.21
N GLY A 11 11.62 10.98 12.53
CA GLY A 11 10.62 11.21 13.56
C GLY A 11 10.67 10.02 14.51
N ALA A 12 10.61 10.28 15.82
CA ALA A 12 10.53 9.23 16.83
C ALA A 12 9.38 8.29 16.46
N SER A 13 9.66 7.00 16.29
CA SER A 13 8.62 6.00 16.07
C SER A 13 7.86 5.81 17.37
N ASP A 14 6.53 5.95 17.33
CA ASP A 14 5.67 5.79 18.51
C ASP A 14 5.58 4.33 18.96
N LEU A 15 5.70 3.41 18.00
CA LEU A 15 5.77 1.97 18.25
C LEU A 15 6.76 1.34 17.25
N GLN A 16 7.68 0.52 17.72
CA GLN A 16 8.63 -0.19 16.87
C GLN A 16 9.02 -1.53 17.49
N GLY A 17 9.43 -2.47 16.66
CA GLY A 17 9.83 -3.79 17.12
C GLY A 17 10.31 -4.70 16.00
N SER A 18 10.52 -5.97 16.34
CA SER A 18 10.88 -7.03 15.40
C SER A 18 9.73 -8.01 15.25
N LEU A 19 9.57 -8.55 14.04
CA LEU A 19 8.50 -9.48 13.67
C LEU A 19 8.68 -10.86 14.32
N GLU A 20 9.92 -11.19 14.68
CA GLU A 20 10.29 -12.38 15.43
C GLU A 20 9.78 -12.32 16.87
N ALA A 21 9.71 -11.11 17.45
CA ALA A 21 9.23 -10.91 18.82
C ALA A 21 7.71 -10.72 18.87
N ILE A 22 7.14 -9.98 17.90
CA ILE A 22 5.72 -9.67 17.85
C ILE A 22 5.24 -9.90 16.40
N PRO A 23 4.40 -10.91 16.15
CA PRO A 23 3.81 -11.13 14.84
C PRO A 23 3.06 -9.89 14.34
N ILE A 24 3.16 -9.63 13.05
CA ILE A 24 2.57 -8.43 12.45
C ILE A 24 1.05 -8.38 12.61
N GLU A 25 0.39 -9.54 12.61
CA GLU A 25 -1.04 -9.71 12.84
C GLU A 25 -1.46 -9.04 14.16
N VAL A 26 -0.67 -9.24 15.22
CA VAL A 26 -0.92 -8.67 16.55
C VAL A 26 -0.75 -7.15 16.54
N VAL A 27 0.31 -6.66 15.89
CA VAL A 27 0.55 -5.21 15.78
C VAL A 27 -0.62 -4.55 15.06
N ILE A 28 -1.02 -5.09 13.91
CA ILE A 28 -2.10 -4.54 13.07
C ILE A 28 -3.45 -4.60 13.81
N GLN A 29 -3.74 -5.67 14.55
CA GLN A 29 -4.93 -5.75 15.41
C GLN A 29 -4.96 -4.63 16.46
N ILE A 30 -3.84 -4.37 17.14
CA ILE A 30 -3.75 -3.29 18.13
C ILE A 30 -4.03 -1.93 17.48
N LEU A 31 -3.48 -1.67 16.29
CA LEU A 31 -3.71 -0.44 15.54
C LEU A 31 -5.18 -0.29 15.13
N GLY A 32 -5.81 -1.39 14.69
CA GLY A 32 -7.24 -1.46 14.36
C GLY A 32 -8.14 -1.15 15.55
N PHE A 33 -8.04 -1.94 16.62
CA PHE A 33 -8.86 -1.79 17.82
C PHE A 33 -8.69 -0.44 18.52
N SER A 34 -7.47 0.10 18.52
CA SER A 34 -7.19 1.41 19.13
C SER A 34 -7.60 2.58 18.24
N GLN A 35 -8.15 2.32 17.04
CA GLN A 35 -8.49 3.32 16.03
C GLN A 35 -7.35 4.29 15.72
N LEU A 36 -6.11 3.81 15.72
CA LEU A 36 -4.96 4.65 15.47
C LEU A 36 -4.89 5.07 14.01
N SER A 37 -4.32 6.26 13.78
CA SER A 37 -4.05 6.79 12.45
C SER A 37 -2.55 7.02 12.32
N GLY A 38 -1.96 6.50 11.25
CA GLY A 38 -0.52 6.60 11.06
C GLY A 38 0.00 5.79 9.89
N ILE A 39 1.33 5.72 9.83
CA ILE A 39 2.06 4.99 8.80
C ILE A 39 2.79 3.84 9.48
N LEU A 40 2.49 2.62 9.05
CA LEU A 40 3.20 1.41 9.45
C LEU A 40 4.20 1.05 8.36
N ALA A 41 5.48 1.17 8.65
CA ALA A 41 6.56 0.73 7.77
C ALA A 41 7.12 -0.60 8.26
N LEU A 42 7.37 -1.51 7.33
CA LEU A 42 7.99 -2.81 7.59
C LEU A 42 9.20 -3.00 6.69
N TYR A 43 10.17 -3.75 7.19
CA TYR A 43 11.38 -4.11 6.47
C TYR A 43 11.85 -5.51 6.83
N ASN A 44 12.12 -6.34 5.82
CA ASN A 44 12.87 -7.58 5.99
C ASN A 44 14.15 -7.52 5.14
N SER A 45 14.90 -8.62 5.04
CA SER A 45 16.17 -8.66 4.28
C SER A 45 16.03 -8.36 2.78
N HIS A 46 14.83 -8.45 2.21
CA HIS A 46 14.59 -8.39 0.77
C HIS A 46 13.63 -7.27 0.35
N GLN A 47 12.67 -6.94 1.21
CA GLN A 47 11.49 -6.17 0.86
C GLN A 47 11.18 -5.11 1.92
N ARG A 48 10.52 -4.05 1.47
CA ARG A 48 9.98 -2.98 2.30
C ARG A 48 8.50 -2.90 2.06
N ALA A 49 7.71 -2.68 3.09
CA ALA A 49 6.28 -2.44 2.98
C ALA A 49 5.91 -1.18 3.74
N THR A 50 4.88 -0.49 3.25
CA THR A 50 4.26 0.64 3.94
C THR A 50 2.76 0.49 3.87
N LEU A 51 2.10 0.53 5.02
CA LEU A 51 0.66 0.65 5.15
C LEU A 51 0.32 2.02 5.73
N VAL A 52 -0.78 2.59 5.26
CA VAL A 52 -1.38 3.80 5.81
C VAL A 52 -2.69 3.41 6.46
N ILE A 53 -2.78 3.66 7.76
CA ILE A 53 -3.93 3.34 8.59
C ILE A 53 -4.59 4.66 9.00
N ASN A 54 -5.90 4.74 8.88
CA ASN A 54 -6.69 5.88 9.28
C ASN A 54 -7.86 5.39 10.13
N LYS A 55 -7.90 5.80 11.39
CA LYS A 55 -8.90 5.43 12.38
C LYS A 55 -9.11 3.91 12.49
N GLY A 56 -8.01 3.15 12.48
CA GLY A 56 -8.05 1.68 12.53
C GLY A 56 -8.36 1.00 11.19
N SER A 57 -8.65 1.75 10.13
CA SER A 57 -8.88 1.19 8.80
C SER A 57 -7.64 1.30 7.91
N LEU A 58 -7.39 0.28 7.10
CA LEU A 58 -6.38 0.33 6.05
C LEU A 58 -6.90 1.17 4.88
N ILE A 59 -6.23 2.27 4.56
CA ILE A 59 -6.61 3.16 3.45
C ILE A 59 -5.62 3.13 2.29
N TRP A 60 -4.40 2.63 2.53
CA TRP A 60 -3.39 2.42 1.50
C TRP A 60 -2.35 1.42 1.95
N GLY A 61 -1.70 0.77 0.99
CA GLY A 61 -0.64 -0.18 1.21
C GLY A 61 0.22 -0.33 -0.04
N SER A 62 1.53 -0.51 0.17
CA SER A 62 2.42 -0.95 -0.90
C SER A 62 3.63 -1.68 -0.36
N LEU A 63 4.11 -2.64 -1.13
CA LEU A 63 5.48 -3.13 -1.10
C LEU A 63 6.34 -2.15 -1.91
N HIS A 64 7.43 -1.61 -1.39
CA HIS A 64 8.20 -0.48 -1.95
C HIS A 64 8.86 -0.73 -3.32
N GLU A 65 8.70 -1.91 -3.90
CA GLU A 65 8.95 -2.17 -5.32
C GLU A 65 7.77 -1.73 -6.24
N GLN A 66 6.63 -1.31 -5.68
CA GLN A 66 5.33 -1.23 -6.38
C GLN A 66 5.00 0.08 -7.11
N GLN A 67 5.72 1.18 -6.93
CA GLN A 67 5.46 2.38 -7.77
C GLN A 67 5.72 2.11 -9.26
N ARG A 68 6.69 1.24 -9.58
CA ARG A 68 6.87 0.69 -10.93
C ARG A 68 5.76 -0.30 -11.30
N ARG A 69 5.13 -0.95 -10.31
CA ARG A 69 4.09 -1.97 -10.52
C ARG A 69 2.75 -1.43 -10.99
N LEU A 70 2.31 -0.19 -10.72
CA LEU A 70 1.08 0.31 -11.38
C LEU A 70 1.28 0.33 -12.90
N GLY A 71 2.35 0.99 -13.38
CA GLY A 71 2.69 1.01 -14.79
C GLY A 71 2.96 -0.38 -15.36
N GLN A 72 3.79 -1.20 -14.70
CA GLN A 72 4.09 -2.56 -15.14
C GLN A 72 2.86 -3.48 -15.11
N ARG A 73 1.94 -3.31 -14.16
CA ARG A 73 0.69 -4.08 -14.13
C ARG A 73 -0.19 -3.71 -15.30
N LEU A 74 -0.41 -2.41 -15.51
CA LEU A 74 -1.18 -1.92 -16.66
C LEU A 74 -0.56 -2.35 -18.00
N LEU A 75 0.78 -2.44 -18.07
CA LEU A 75 1.49 -3.04 -19.21
C LEU A 75 1.22 -4.55 -19.32
N SER A 76 1.37 -5.30 -18.22
CA SER A 76 1.20 -6.76 -18.21
C SER A 76 -0.23 -7.19 -18.53
N SER A 77 -1.21 -6.36 -18.18
CA SER A 77 -2.62 -6.55 -18.52
C SER A 77 -2.99 -5.96 -19.89
N SER A 78 -2.01 -5.48 -20.67
CA SER A 78 -2.21 -4.86 -21.99
C SER A 78 -3.18 -3.67 -22.00
N ILE A 79 -3.35 -2.97 -20.87
CA ILE A 79 -4.21 -1.80 -20.73
C ILE A 79 -3.52 -0.56 -21.32
N ILE A 80 -2.19 -0.48 -21.16
CA ILE A 80 -1.35 0.56 -21.76
C ILE A 80 -0.16 -0.08 -22.49
N THR A 81 0.45 0.65 -23.42
CA THR A 81 1.70 0.27 -24.07
C THR A 81 2.93 0.84 -23.36
N VAL A 82 4.11 0.31 -23.67
CA VAL A 82 5.39 0.81 -23.12
C VAL A 82 5.57 2.30 -23.45
N ASP A 83 5.25 2.69 -24.68
CA ASP A 83 5.34 4.08 -25.13
C ASP A 83 4.38 5.00 -24.36
N GLN A 84 3.13 4.57 -24.16
CA GLN A 84 2.13 5.33 -23.40
C GLN A 84 2.54 5.48 -21.93
N LEU A 85 3.08 4.43 -21.31
CA LEU A 85 3.59 4.51 -19.95
C LEU A 85 4.76 5.50 -19.86
N GLN A 86 5.70 5.43 -20.81
CA GLN A 86 6.87 6.30 -20.83
C GLN A 86 6.47 7.77 -21.00
N GLU A 87 5.53 8.06 -21.91
CA GLU A 87 4.97 9.40 -22.10
C GLU A 87 4.35 9.95 -20.80
N CYS A 88 3.55 9.13 -20.12
CA CYS A 88 2.92 9.54 -18.85
C CYS A 88 3.94 9.76 -17.74
N LEU A 89 4.99 8.94 -17.67
CA LEU A 89 6.09 9.10 -16.72
C LEU A 89 6.91 10.36 -16.98
N ASP A 90 7.12 10.72 -18.24
CA ASP A 90 7.87 11.92 -18.61
C ASP A 90 7.05 13.19 -18.38
N LEU A 91 5.75 13.14 -18.66
CA LEU A 91 4.82 14.20 -18.24
C LEU A 91 4.84 14.36 -16.72
N GLN A 92 4.77 13.26 -15.96
CA GLN A 92 4.81 13.32 -14.50
C GLN A 92 6.08 14.03 -13.97
N LYS A 93 7.22 13.87 -14.63
CA LYS A 93 8.47 14.52 -14.25
C LYS A 93 8.50 16.00 -14.60
N SER A 94 7.73 16.44 -15.61
CA SER A 94 7.75 17.81 -16.11
C SER A 94 6.76 18.74 -15.42
N VAL A 95 5.71 18.22 -14.77
CA VAL A 95 4.73 19.04 -14.02
C VAL A 95 5.16 19.30 -12.57
N ALA A 96 4.89 20.51 -12.08
CA ALA A 96 5.03 20.90 -10.68
C ALA A 96 3.74 21.64 -10.22
N PRO A 97 3.00 21.15 -9.21
CA PRO A 97 3.26 19.96 -8.37
C PRO A 97 3.22 18.64 -9.16
N ARG A 98 3.86 17.61 -8.61
CA ARG A 98 4.00 16.31 -9.30
C ARG A 98 2.69 15.55 -9.19
N GLU A 99 1.96 15.43 -10.29
CA GLU A 99 0.72 14.64 -10.34
C GLU A 99 0.97 13.14 -10.15
N LYS A 100 -0.05 12.40 -9.68
CA LYS A 100 0.03 10.94 -9.57
C LYS A 100 -0.09 10.30 -10.94
N LEU A 101 0.69 9.24 -11.21
CA LEU A 101 0.65 8.55 -12.50
C LEU A 101 -0.77 8.10 -12.90
N GLY A 102 -1.57 7.62 -11.95
CA GLY A 102 -2.97 7.22 -12.21
C GLY A 102 -3.86 8.38 -12.67
N GLU A 103 -3.67 9.58 -12.13
CA GLU A 103 -4.45 10.78 -12.54
C GLU A 103 -4.04 11.25 -13.94
N ILE A 104 -2.74 11.16 -14.26
CA ILE A 104 -2.23 11.43 -15.60
C ILE A 104 -2.83 10.45 -16.61
N LEU A 105 -2.84 9.15 -16.28
CA LEU A 105 -3.40 8.09 -17.13
C LEU A 105 -4.91 8.30 -17.39
N ILE A 106 -5.66 8.71 -16.37
CA ILE A 106 -7.09 9.06 -16.52
C ILE A 106 -7.26 10.29 -17.42
N THR A 107 -6.49 11.35 -17.17
CA THR A 107 -6.56 12.60 -17.94
C THR A 107 -6.22 12.37 -19.42
N LYS A 108 -5.29 11.45 -19.70
CA LYS A 108 -4.91 11.02 -21.06
C LYS A 108 -5.93 10.08 -21.72
N GLY A 109 -6.99 9.66 -21.01
CA GLY A 109 -7.98 8.71 -21.52
C GLY A 109 -7.45 7.27 -21.66
N LEU A 110 -6.30 6.97 -21.05
CA LEU A 110 -5.64 5.67 -21.12
C LEU A 110 -6.13 4.69 -20.04
N LEU A 111 -6.80 5.20 -19.00
CA LEU A 111 -7.29 4.42 -17.88
C LEU A 111 -8.63 4.97 -17.39
N GLY A 112 -9.62 4.10 -17.19
CA GLY A 112 -10.87 4.47 -16.52
C GLY A 112 -10.66 4.63 -15.00
N PRO A 113 -11.36 5.57 -14.34
CA PRO A 113 -11.23 5.77 -12.90
C PRO A 113 -11.61 4.53 -12.07
N GLU A 114 -12.56 3.74 -12.54
CA GLU A 114 -13.00 2.48 -11.92
C GLU A 114 -11.89 1.43 -11.96
N LEU A 115 -11.22 1.31 -13.10
CA LEU A 115 -10.12 0.38 -13.29
C LEU A 115 -8.88 0.78 -12.48
N LEU A 116 -8.60 2.08 -12.34
CA LEU A 116 -7.58 2.57 -11.41
C LEU A 116 -7.93 2.20 -9.97
N HIS A 117 -9.18 2.41 -9.58
CA HIS A 117 -9.66 2.09 -8.24
C HIS A 117 -9.50 0.61 -7.93
N GLU A 118 -9.98 -0.29 -8.80
CA GLU A 118 -9.80 -1.74 -8.67
C GLU A 118 -8.33 -2.13 -8.59
N SER A 119 -7.49 -1.54 -9.46
CA SER A 119 -6.03 -1.73 -9.42
C SER A 119 -5.45 -1.39 -8.04
N LEU A 120 -5.84 -0.25 -7.48
CA LEU A 120 -5.33 0.20 -6.19
C LEU A 120 -5.87 -0.66 -5.06
N GLU A 121 -7.14 -1.05 -5.09
CA GLU A 121 -7.72 -1.97 -4.11
C GLU A 121 -6.95 -3.28 -4.05
N THR A 122 -6.67 -3.88 -5.22
CA THR A 122 -5.89 -5.11 -5.32
C THR A 122 -4.48 -4.91 -4.78
N GLN A 123 -3.82 -3.79 -5.09
CA GLN A 123 -2.49 -3.50 -4.55
C GLN A 123 -2.48 -3.45 -3.02
N VAL A 124 -3.47 -2.78 -2.44
CA VAL A 124 -3.60 -2.62 -0.99
C VAL A 124 -3.78 -3.99 -0.34
N LYS A 125 -4.67 -4.84 -0.88
CA LYS A 125 -4.89 -6.21 -0.40
C LYS A 125 -3.65 -7.08 -0.55
N GLU A 126 -3.01 -7.07 -1.71
CA GLU A 126 -1.77 -7.82 -1.97
C GLU A 126 -0.68 -7.45 -0.96
N ALA A 127 -0.44 -6.14 -0.78
CA ALA A 127 0.56 -5.68 0.18
C ALA A 127 0.20 -6.07 1.61
N PHE A 128 -1.08 -5.99 1.99
CA PHE A 128 -1.53 -6.40 3.32
C PHE A 128 -1.36 -7.91 3.54
N PHE A 129 -1.81 -8.75 2.61
CA PHE A 129 -1.71 -10.21 2.77
C PHE A 129 -0.28 -10.73 2.69
N ASP A 130 0.57 -10.13 1.86
CA ASP A 130 1.99 -10.48 1.76
C ASP A 130 2.71 -10.27 3.10
N ILE A 131 2.50 -9.12 3.76
CA ILE A 131 3.19 -8.85 5.02
C ILE A 131 2.79 -9.79 6.15
N LEU A 132 1.57 -10.35 6.15
CA LEU A 132 1.14 -11.30 7.20
C LEU A 132 1.96 -12.61 7.17
N ASP A 133 2.53 -12.93 6.01
CA ASP A 133 3.39 -14.10 5.85
C ASP A 133 4.84 -13.81 6.31
N TRP A 134 5.19 -12.56 6.60
CA TRP A 134 6.55 -12.19 7.05
C TRP A 134 6.76 -12.58 8.51
N LYS A 135 7.66 -13.53 8.75
CA LYS A 135 8.01 -14.01 10.10
C LYS A 135 9.28 -13.39 10.70
N ALA A 136 10.01 -12.58 9.92
CA ALA A 136 11.26 -11.96 10.32
C ALA A 136 11.40 -10.55 9.72
N GLY A 137 12.05 -9.66 10.45
CA GLY A 137 12.23 -8.25 10.06
C GLY A 137 11.84 -7.26 11.15
N THR A 138 11.75 -5.99 10.78
CA THR A 138 11.44 -4.90 11.69
C THR A 138 10.19 -4.15 11.24
N PHE A 139 9.45 -3.61 12.19
CA PHE A 139 8.35 -2.69 11.93
C PHE A 139 8.51 -1.40 12.74
N SER A 140 7.96 -0.32 12.21
CA SER A 140 7.84 0.97 12.88
C SER A 140 6.51 1.61 12.51
N PHE A 141 5.78 2.08 13.51
CA PHE A 141 4.57 2.86 13.34
C PHE A 141 4.82 4.29 13.81
N THR A 142 4.41 5.24 12.98
CA THR A 142 4.44 6.66 13.29
C THR A 142 3.02 7.22 13.21
N VAL A 143 2.55 7.79 14.31
CA VAL A 143 1.23 8.44 14.38
C VAL A 143 1.21 9.61 13.42
N LYS A 144 0.19 9.66 12.58
CA LYS A 144 -0.02 10.75 11.64
C LYS A 144 -1.50 10.94 11.39
N ASN A 145 -1.94 12.18 11.50
CA ASN A 145 -3.32 12.58 11.27
C ASN A 145 -3.45 13.39 9.97
N GLY A 146 -4.68 13.63 9.53
CA GLY A 146 -4.95 14.48 8.36
C GLY A 146 -4.62 13.84 7.03
N PHE A 147 -4.74 12.51 6.92
CA PHE A 147 -4.74 11.86 5.61
C PHE A 147 -5.90 12.42 4.78
N SER A 148 -5.58 13.10 3.68
CA SER A 148 -6.59 13.61 2.78
C SER A 148 -7.26 12.46 2.04
N SER A 149 -8.59 12.41 2.11
CA SER A 149 -9.38 11.47 1.34
C SER A 149 -9.13 11.71 -0.15
N ASN A 150 -8.44 10.78 -0.81
CA ASN A 150 -8.41 10.74 -2.26
C ASN A 150 -9.53 9.79 -2.71
N ARG A 151 -10.33 10.19 -3.70
CA ARG A 151 -11.44 9.40 -4.26
C ARG A 151 -11.07 7.97 -4.69
N PHE A 152 -9.79 7.68 -4.87
CA PHE A 152 -9.29 6.36 -5.24
C PHE A 152 -8.82 5.50 -4.05
N MET A 153 -8.83 6.01 -2.82
CA MET A 153 -8.46 5.27 -1.62
C MET A 153 -9.67 4.51 -1.09
N SER A 154 -9.60 3.18 -1.14
CA SER A 154 -10.59 2.31 -0.50
C SER A 154 -10.27 2.15 0.97
N GLU A 155 -11.22 2.47 1.84
CA GLU A 155 -11.12 2.15 3.25
C GLU A 155 -11.51 0.69 3.49
N LYS A 156 -10.60 -0.10 4.06
CA LYS A 156 -10.82 -1.51 4.38
C LYS A 156 -10.59 -1.73 5.87
N GLN A 157 -11.58 -2.32 6.54
CA GLN A 157 -11.46 -2.66 7.95
C GLN A 157 -10.43 -3.76 8.14
N ILE A 158 -9.53 -3.56 9.09
CA ILE A 158 -8.41 -4.47 9.36
C ILE A 158 -8.94 -5.86 9.74
N GLU A 159 -9.97 -5.92 10.57
CA GLU A 159 -10.54 -7.17 11.07
C GLU A 159 -11.11 -8.01 9.93
N HIS A 160 -11.77 -7.38 8.96
CA HIS A 160 -12.27 -8.07 7.77
C HIS A 160 -11.11 -8.66 6.95
N LEU A 161 -10.04 -7.90 6.73
CA LEU A 161 -8.89 -8.41 5.98
C LEU A 161 -8.20 -9.59 6.68
N LEU A 162 -8.07 -9.53 8.01
CA LEU A 162 -7.51 -10.64 8.79
C LEU A 162 -8.38 -11.90 8.70
N LEU A 163 -9.71 -11.75 8.78
CA LEU A 163 -10.66 -12.85 8.58
C LEU A 163 -10.59 -13.41 7.16
N GLU A 164 -10.51 -12.56 6.14
CA GLU A 164 -10.37 -12.96 4.74
C GLU A 164 -9.11 -13.83 4.53
N LYS A 165 -7.96 -13.40 5.07
CA LYS A 165 -6.71 -14.19 5.03
C LYS A 165 -6.83 -15.53 5.76
N ALA A 166 -7.49 -15.57 6.91
CA ALA A 166 -7.69 -16.82 7.65
C ALA A 166 -8.53 -17.82 6.84
N VAL A 167 -9.62 -17.37 6.22
CA VAL A 167 -10.47 -18.21 5.35
C VAL A 167 -9.70 -18.72 4.11
N MET A 168 -8.84 -17.87 3.54
CA MET A 168 -7.97 -18.28 2.43
C MET A 168 -7.01 -19.40 2.84
N ALA A 169 -6.36 -19.27 3.99
CA ALA A 169 -5.43 -20.27 4.50
C ALA A 169 -6.11 -21.63 4.71
N ASP A 170 -7.32 -21.67 5.29
CA ASP A 170 -8.08 -22.91 5.50
C ASP A 170 -8.47 -23.58 4.17
N THR A 171 -8.82 -22.78 3.15
CA THR A 171 -9.22 -23.30 1.84
C THR A 171 -8.05 -23.93 1.08
N GLU A 172 -6.83 -23.42 1.27
CA GLU A 172 -5.61 -24.00 0.68
C GLU A 172 -5.21 -25.32 1.36
N HIS A 173 -5.37 -25.41 2.68
CA HIS A 173 -5.08 -26.65 3.43
C HIS A 173 -6.08 -27.78 3.12
N SER A 174 -7.32 -27.47 2.73
CA SER A 174 -8.34 -28.48 2.37
C SER A 174 -8.17 -29.10 0.97
N LYS A 175 -7.24 -28.59 0.15
CA LYS A 175 -6.98 -29.09 -1.22
C LYS A 175 -5.76 -30.02 -1.33
N LEU A 176 -5.11 -30.33 -0.19
CA LEU A 176 -3.98 -31.26 -0.06
C LEU A 176 -4.45 -32.56 0.61
#